data_AF-A0A430A8W0-F1
#
_entry.id   AF-A0A430A8W0-F1
#
_cell.length_a   1.000
_cell.length_b   1.000
_cell.length_c   1.000
_cell.angle_alpha   90.00
_cell.angle_beta   90.00
_cell.angle_gamma   90.00
#
_symmetry.space_group_name_H-M   'P 1'
#
loop_
_entity.id
_entity.type
_entity.pdbx_description
1 polymer ?
#
loop_
_entity_poly.entity_id
_entity_poly.type
_entity_poly.pdbx_seq_one_letter_code
_entity_poly.pdbx_strand_id
1 'polypeptide(L)'
;MTIQKYTGYKGLLLNKAVKKKYNEFTKHGYKEIKLEELWDYLENYRWQKKAAKSVWEKRRDILLVTENEFFDYQVIRARTIRPQDFDWNNIDDLL
;
A
#
# COMPACT_ATOMS: atom_id res chain seq x y z
N MET A 1 -4.13 6.65 -9.63
CA MET A 1 -2.90 7.41 -9.99
C MET A 1 -2.37 8.15 -8.77
N THR A 2 -1.44 7.56 -8.01
CA THR A 2 -0.94 8.14 -6.75
C THR A 2 0.60 8.17 -6.69
N ILE A 3 1.27 8.30 -7.84
CA ILE A 3 2.74 8.29 -7.92
C ILE A 3 3.31 9.70 -8.20
N GLN A 4 2.52 10.76 -8.01
CA GLN A 4 3.00 12.14 -8.27
C GLN A 4 3.80 12.75 -7.11
N LYS A 5 3.80 12.14 -5.92
CA LYS A 5 4.38 12.75 -4.71
C LYS A 5 5.90 12.58 -4.59
N TYR A 6 6.52 11.66 -5.33
CA TYR A 6 7.96 11.39 -5.28
C TYR A 6 8.56 11.33 -6.68
N THR A 7 9.11 12.44 -7.16
CA THR A 7 9.82 12.53 -8.44
C THR A 7 11.34 12.34 -8.29
N GLY A 8 11.97 11.76 -9.32
CA GLY A 8 13.43 11.56 -9.40
C GLY A 8 13.98 10.38 -8.58
N TYR A 9 15.26 10.47 -8.20
CA TYR A 9 15.99 9.39 -7.51
C TYR A 9 15.32 8.94 -6.20
N LYS A 10 14.73 9.87 -5.45
CA LYS A 10 14.00 9.58 -4.20
C LYS A 10 12.79 8.67 -4.43
N GLY A 11 12.01 8.91 -5.49
CA GLY A 11 10.90 8.07 -5.88
C GLY A 11 11.34 6.66 -6.30
N LEU A 12 12.44 6.55 -7.05
CA LEU A 12 13.01 5.26 -7.43
C LEU A 12 13.44 4.43 -6.22
N LEU A 13 14.07 5.06 -5.22
CA LEU A 13 14.49 4.37 -3.99
C LEU A 13 13.31 3.81 -3.21
N LEU A 14 12.24 4.59 -3.04
CA LEU A 14 11.04 4.14 -2.35
C LEU A 14 10.34 3.05 -3.14
N ASN A 15 10.19 3.22 -4.46
CA ASN A 15 9.57 2.21 -5.33
C ASN A 15 10.33 0.88 -5.27
N LYS A 16 11.67 0.90 -5.24
CA LYS A 16 12.47 -0.32 -5.06
C LYS A 16 12.19 -1.00 -3.72
N ALA A 17 12.02 -0.24 -2.64
CA ALA A 17 11.69 -0.78 -1.33
C ALA A 17 10.26 -1.35 -1.29
N VAL A 18 9.28 -0.66 -1.87
CA VAL A 18 7.88 -1.13 -1.95
C VAL A 18 7.80 -2.41 -2.77
N LYS A 19 8.44 -2.47 -3.94
CA LYS A 19 8.51 -3.70 -4.75
C LYS A 19 9.16 -4.86 -4.00
N LYS A 20 10.21 -4.59 -3.21
CA LYS A 20 10.83 -5.63 -2.38
C LYS A 20 9.84 -6.17 -1.34
N LYS A 21 9.11 -5.29 -0.65
CA LYS A 21 8.12 -5.68 0.35
C LYS A 21 6.92 -6.41 -0.27
N TYR A 22 6.44 -5.94 -1.41
CA TYR A 22 5.43 -6.64 -2.21
C TYR A 22 5.87 -8.08 -2.55
N ASN A 23 7.10 -8.25 -3.04
CA ASN A 23 7.64 -9.58 -3.36
C ASN A 23 7.82 -10.47 -2.11
N GLU A 24 7.97 -9.89 -0.93
CA GLU A 24 8.02 -10.63 0.34
C GLU A 24 6.64 -11.16 0.69
N PHE A 25 5.61 -10.32 0.59
CA PHE A 25 4.23 -10.72 0.84
C PHE A 25 3.74 -11.78 -0.15
N THR A 26 4.06 -11.63 -1.44
CA THR A 26 3.69 -12.66 -2.44
C THR A 26 4.37 -14.00 -2.16
N LYS A 27 5.62 -14.00 -1.69
CA LYS A 27 6.31 -15.22 -1.25
C LYS A 27 5.70 -15.85 -0.01
N HIS A 28 5.12 -15.04 0.88
CA HIS A 28 4.39 -15.52 2.06
C HIS A 28 2.99 -16.05 1.73
N GLY A 29 2.57 -16.01 0.46
CA GLY A 29 1.29 -16.58 -0.01
C GLY A 29 0.24 -15.54 -0.37
N TYR A 30 0.49 -14.26 -0.14
CA TYR A 30 -0.44 -13.16 -0.44
C TYR A 30 -0.32 -12.75 -1.91
N LYS A 31 -0.90 -13.55 -2.82
CA LYS A 31 -0.76 -13.37 -4.28
C LYS A 31 -1.66 -12.29 -4.88
N GLU A 32 -2.76 -11.97 -4.20
CA GLU A 32 -3.81 -11.09 -4.72
C GLU A 32 -3.62 -9.62 -4.37
N ILE A 33 -2.58 -9.30 -3.59
CA ILE A 33 -2.28 -7.90 -3.24
C ILE A 33 -1.89 -7.12 -4.49
N LYS A 34 -2.33 -5.87 -4.61
CA LYS A 34 -1.88 -4.98 -5.69
C LYS A 34 -0.79 -4.03 -5.15
N LEU A 35 0.25 -3.78 -5.95
CA LEU A 35 1.34 -2.88 -5.57
C LEU A 35 0.83 -1.46 -5.25
N GLU A 36 -0.24 -1.04 -5.93
CA GLU A 36 -0.90 0.25 -5.75
C GLU A 36 -1.58 0.37 -4.38
N GLU A 37 -2.14 -0.72 -3.85
CA GLU A 37 -2.77 -0.76 -2.54
C GLU A 37 -1.74 -0.67 -1.41
N LEU A 38 -0.55 -1.24 -1.62
CA LEU A 38 0.57 -1.10 -0.69
C LEU A 38 1.07 0.35 -0.66
N TRP A 39 1.09 1.04 -1.80
CA TRP A 39 1.39 2.47 -1.86
C TRP A 39 0.33 3.31 -1.15
N ASP A 40 -0.94 3.03 -1.41
CA ASP A 40 -2.08 3.68 -0.76
C ASP A 40 -2.00 3.57 0.77
N TYR A 41 -1.76 2.37 1.27
CA TYR A 41 -1.51 2.11 2.69
C TYR A 41 -0.39 2.98 3.29
N LEU A 42 0.75 3.07 2.59
CA LEU A 42 1.90 3.82 3.07
C LEU A 42 1.59 5.32 3.13
N GLU A 43 0.98 5.88 2.09
CA GLU A 43 0.74 7.32 1.97
C GLU A 43 -0.43 7.83 2.79
N ASN A 44 -1.52 7.06 2.85
CA ASN A 44 -2.78 7.49 3.40
C ASN A 44 -3.00 7.01 4.84
N TYR A 45 -2.21 6.04 5.32
CA TYR A 45 -2.37 5.51 6.67
C TYR A 45 -1.06 5.48 7.46
N ARG A 46 -0.06 4.73 7.01
CA ARG A 46 1.15 4.48 7.81
C ARG A 46 1.97 5.74 8.04
N TRP A 47 2.27 6.51 6.99
CA TRP A 47 3.03 7.77 7.10
C TRP A 47 2.22 8.96 7.58
N GLN A 48 0.89 8.84 7.69
CA GLN A 48 0.07 9.83 8.39
C GLN A 48 0.17 9.61 9.90
N LYS A 49 0.13 8.34 10.34
CA LYS A 49 0.24 7.97 11.76
C LYS A 49 1.66 8.10 12.30
N LYS A 50 2.67 7.76 11.49
CA LYS A 50 4.08 7.88 11.84
C LYS A 50 4.64 9.14 11.22
N ALA A 51 5.25 10.02 12.01
CA ALA A 51 5.90 11.24 11.55
C ALA A 51 7.21 10.99 10.76
N ALA A 52 7.25 9.99 9.87
CA ALA A 52 8.39 9.69 9.01
C ALA A 52 8.58 10.82 7.99
N LYS A 53 9.55 11.70 8.24
CA LYS A 53 9.74 12.94 7.46
C LYS A 53 10.70 12.74 6.29
N SER A 54 11.79 12.00 6.47
CA SER A 54 12.79 11.81 5.42
C SER A 54 12.52 10.59 4.53
N VAL A 55 13.09 10.60 3.33
CA VAL A 55 13.02 9.49 2.37
C VAL A 55 13.69 8.23 2.92
N TRP A 56 14.76 8.38 3.69
CA TRP A 56 15.47 7.26 4.31
C TRP A 56 14.64 6.61 5.41
N GLU A 57 13.97 7.41 6.24
CA GLU A 57 13.02 6.91 7.25
C GLU A 57 11.85 6.19 6.58
N LYS A 58 11.25 6.78 5.54
CA LYS A 58 10.17 6.14 4.76
C LYS A 58 10.62 4.81 4.16
N ARG A 59 11.82 4.77 3.57
CA ARG A 59 12.41 3.53 3.04
C ARG A 59 12.57 2.47 4.11
N ARG A 60 13.11 2.83 5.28
CA ARG A 60 13.29 1.90 6.40
C ARG A 60 11.94 1.43 6.93
N ASP A 61 10.98 2.32 7.05
CA ASP A 61 9.63 2.02 7.52
C ASP A 61 8.90 1.05 6.56
N ILE A 62 9.06 1.20 5.23
CA ILE A 62 8.54 0.24 4.24
C ILE A 62 9.04 -1.18 4.52
N LEU A 63 10.33 -1.32 4.84
CA LEU A 63 10.92 -2.64 5.11
C LEU A 63 10.41 -3.25 6.43
N LEU A 64 9.90 -2.44 7.35
CA LEU A 64 9.32 -2.84 8.62
C LEU A 64 7.80 -3.05 8.56
N VAL A 65 7.17 -2.88 7.39
CA VAL A 65 5.75 -3.22 7.23
C VAL A 65 5.57 -4.72 7.38
N THR A 66 4.60 -5.10 8.21
CA THR A 66 4.12 -6.48 8.36
C THR A 66 2.82 -6.68 7.59
N GLU A 67 2.53 -7.92 7.24
CA GLU A 67 1.32 -8.32 6.52
C GLU A 67 0.08 -7.96 7.33
N ASN A 68 0.10 -8.27 8.63
CA ASN A 68 -1.01 -7.97 9.55
C ASN A 68 -1.38 -6.49 9.54
N GLU A 69 -0.39 -5.60 9.67
CA GLU A 69 -0.63 -4.15 9.65
C GLU A 69 -1.19 -3.66 8.30
N PHE A 70 -0.81 -4.31 7.20
CA PHE A 70 -1.31 -3.98 5.86
C PHE A 70 -2.76 -4.46 5.68
N PHE A 71 -3.08 -5.69 6.07
CA PHE A 71 -4.43 -6.24 5.94
C PHE A 71 -5.42 -5.60 6.90
N ASP A 72 -5.00 -5.22 8.11
CA ASP A 72 -5.82 -4.41 9.01
C ASP A 72 -6.29 -3.12 8.32
N TYR A 73 -5.40 -2.48 7.57
CA TYR A 73 -5.76 -1.31 6.77
C TYR A 73 -6.71 -1.64 5.63
N GLN A 74 -6.53 -2.74 4.91
CA GLN A 74 -7.44 -3.15 3.84
C GLN A 74 -8.87 -3.40 4.37
N VAL A 75 -9.00 -4.01 5.55
CA VAL A 75 -10.31 -4.18 6.22
C VAL A 75 -10.94 -2.83 6.55
N ILE A 76 -10.17 -1.88 7.10
CA ILE A 76 -10.66 -0.53 7.36
C ILE A 76 -11.13 0.14 6.06
N ARG A 77 -10.30 0.06 5.01
CA ARG A 77 -10.57 0.64 3.69
C ARG A 77 -11.86 0.08 3.10
N ALA A 78 -12.02 -1.25 3.08
CA ALA A 78 -13.23 -1.92 2.61
C ALA A 78 -14.50 -1.49 3.36
N ARG A 79 -14.40 -1.27 4.68
CA ARG A 79 -15.54 -0.76 5.50
C ARG A 79 -15.87 0.70 5.21
N THR A 80 -14.89 1.50 4.82
CA THR A 80 -15.08 2.92 4.51
C THR A 80 -15.54 3.17 3.08
N ILE A 81 -15.39 2.20 2.17
CA ILE A 81 -16.01 2.26 0.85
C ILE A 81 -17.52 2.26 1.06
N ARG A 82 -18.18 3.33 0.64
CA ARG A 82 -19.63 3.43 0.73
C ARG A 82 -20.24 2.56 -0.37
N PRO A 83 -21.37 1.86 -0.14
CA PRO A 83 -22.03 1.04 -1.16
C PRO A 83 -22.42 1.80 -2.45
N GLN A 84 -22.40 3.13 -2.43
CA GLN A 84 -22.69 4.00 -3.57
C GLN A 84 -21.51 4.10 -4.57
N ASP A 85 -20.30 3.72 -4.16
CA ASP A 85 -19.11 3.62 -5.03
C ASP A 85 -18.88 2.17 -5.52
N PHE A 86 -19.78 1.23 -5.16
CA PHE A 86 -19.72 -0.15 -5.60
C PHE A 86 -20.29 -0.24 -7.02
N ASP A 87 -19.44 -0.50 -8.01
CA ASP A 87 -19.87 -0.71 -9.39
C ASP A 87 -20.50 -2.09 -9.54
N TRP A 88 -21.82 -2.15 -9.36
CA TRP A 88 -22.62 -3.36 -9.56
C TRP A 88 -22.51 -3.97 -10.96
N ASN A 89 -21.91 -3.27 -11.93
CA ASN A 89 -21.68 -3.79 -13.27
C ASN A 89 -20.35 -4.56 -13.41
N ASN A 90 -19.51 -4.57 -12.38
CA ASN A 90 -18.21 -5.24 -12.40
C ASN A 90 -18.06 -6.15 -11.16
N ILE A 91 -18.73 -7.29 -11.20
CA ILE A 91 -18.86 -8.26 -10.10
C ILE A 91 -17.65 -9.23 -10.07
N ASP A 92 -16.64 -9.04 -10.92
CA ASP A 92 -15.49 -9.95 -11.04
C ASP A 92 -14.63 -10.02 -9.75
N ASP A 93 -14.70 -9.02 -8.87
CA ASP A 93 -13.98 -9.03 -7.57
C ASP A 93 -14.68 -9.90 -6.48
N LEU A 94 -15.80 -10.57 -6.80
CA LEU A 94 -16.58 -11.41 -5.85
C LEU A 94 -16.49 -12.93 -6.09
N LEU A 95 -15.62 -13.41 -6.99
CA LEU A 95 -15.44 -14.85 -7.29
C LEU A 95 -14.00 -15.33 -7.12
#